data_AF-A0A5N6QZ35-F1
#
_entry.id   AF-A0A5N6QZ35-F1
#
_cell.length_a   1.000
_cell.length_b   1.000
_cell.length_c   1.000
_cell.angle_alpha   90.00
_cell.angle_beta   90.00
_cell.angle_gamma   90.00
#
_symmetry.space_group_name_H-M   'P 1'
#
loop_
_entity.id
_entity.type
_entity.pdbx_description
1 polymer ?
#
loop_
_entity_poly.entity_id
_entity_poly.type
_entity_poly.pdbx_seq_one_letter_code
_entity_poly.pdbx_strand_id
1 'polypeptide(L)'
;MGSGKAEKPSKNPKKKRKPLAPNRAETKPKSKSKREKNRADLIESKSDNVKSQEVQAAPAAEQQFSFFVHQFQSANKVQLSSLELDSMKDTCIVELSQDMGQDVESLGNHMKAAFGPSWKESLCEKQLLEGKVDPGSPALLIISSSALRSIQLLKGFRSLTRDCHAVKLFSKHMKVEEQVSMLKNRVNIASGTPSRIKKLIDIEALGLSRLAVILLDIHPDVKGYSLLTLPQIRDEFWDLYKNYFHQRLLQGDTRLCLYGPLPSGTEFSGRKRKRGATED
;
A
#
# COMPACT_ATOMS: atom_id res chain seq x y z
N MET A 1 92.29 18.02 0.90
CA MET A 1 91.77 17.58 -0.41
C MET A 1 90.31 18.01 -0.43
N GLY A 2 89.90 19.20 -0.91
CA GLY A 2 90.12 19.82 -2.23
C GLY A 2 89.13 19.24 -3.25
N SER A 3 88.13 19.89 -3.86
CA SER A 3 87.28 21.08 -3.65
C SER A 3 86.46 21.28 -4.95
N GLY A 4 85.18 21.69 -4.87
CA GLY A 4 84.40 22.28 -5.98
C GLY A 4 82.93 21.80 -5.97
N LYS A 5 81.88 22.51 -5.48
CA LYS A 5 81.31 23.86 -5.76
C LYS A 5 81.11 24.12 -7.26
N ALA A 6 80.08 24.79 -7.80
CA ALA A 6 78.77 25.35 -7.44
C ALA A 6 78.19 25.82 -8.82
N GLU A 7 76.88 26.04 -9.06
CA GLU A 7 76.29 27.40 -9.19
C GLU A 7 74.80 27.33 -9.64
N LYS A 8 74.04 28.34 -9.21
CA LYS A 8 72.65 28.76 -9.54
C LYS A 8 72.67 29.65 -10.83
N PRO A 9 71.56 30.07 -11.52
CA PRO A 9 70.33 30.60 -10.91
C PRO A 9 68.96 30.53 -11.66
N SER A 10 67.90 30.74 -10.86
CA SER A 10 66.64 31.51 -11.08
C SER A 10 66.35 32.19 -12.42
N LYS A 11 65.11 32.04 -12.95
CA LYS A 11 64.06 33.10 -13.08
C LYS A 11 62.84 32.66 -13.93
N ASN A 12 61.64 32.85 -13.38
CA ASN A 12 60.33 32.90 -14.06
C ASN A 12 60.16 34.29 -14.73
N PRO A 13 59.29 34.51 -15.76
CA PRO A 13 57.90 34.88 -15.46
C PRO A 13 56.79 34.66 -16.54
N LYS A 14 55.57 34.42 -16.03
CA LYS A 14 54.22 34.90 -16.41
C LYS A 14 54.03 35.82 -17.65
N LYS A 15 52.93 35.57 -18.39
CA LYS A 15 51.81 36.46 -18.88
C LYS A 15 51.28 35.91 -20.23
N LYS A 16 50.01 35.96 -20.66
CA LYS A 16 48.72 36.56 -20.25
C LYS A 16 47.64 35.90 -21.16
N ARG A 17 46.51 35.43 -20.61
CA ARG A 17 45.12 35.93 -20.81
C ARG A 17 44.62 36.13 -22.27
N LYS A 18 43.61 35.30 -22.65
CA LYS A 18 42.26 35.54 -23.26
C LYS A 18 42.11 36.74 -24.24
N PRO A 19 41.27 36.67 -25.32
CA PRO A 19 39.81 36.70 -25.04
C PRO A 19 38.76 36.29 -26.13
N LEU A 20 37.50 36.25 -25.65
CA LEU A 20 36.23 36.76 -26.27
C LEU A 20 35.64 36.11 -27.55
N ALA A 21 34.46 35.48 -27.39
CA ALA A 21 33.32 35.65 -28.31
C ALA A 21 32.86 37.13 -28.29
N PRO A 22 32.25 37.72 -29.35
CA PRO A 22 30.85 37.47 -29.78
C PRO A 22 30.73 37.49 -31.34
N ASN A 23 29.63 37.22 -32.03
CA ASN A 23 28.37 37.95 -31.98
C ASN A 23 27.29 37.34 -32.90
N ARG A 24 26.07 37.68 -32.52
CA ARG A 24 24.74 37.38 -33.08
C ARG A 24 24.42 38.37 -34.21
N ALA A 25 23.60 37.96 -35.19
CA ALA A 25 22.53 38.73 -35.87
C ALA A 25 22.12 37.97 -37.15
N GLU A 26 20.97 37.28 -37.18
CA GLU A 26 19.63 37.80 -37.54
C GLU A 26 19.50 38.28 -39.00
N THR A 27 18.64 37.59 -39.76
CA THR A 27 17.44 38.19 -40.38
C THR A 27 16.53 37.10 -41.00
N LYS A 28 15.28 37.04 -40.52
CA LYS A 28 14.08 36.46 -41.20
C LYS A 28 13.61 37.47 -42.30
N PRO A 29 12.40 37.43 -42.92
CA PRO A 29 11.28 36.45 -42.92
C PRO A 29 10.58 36.28 -44.31
N LYS A 30 9.58 35.37 -44.37
CA LYS A 30 8.24 35.49 -45.04
C LYS A 30 7.62 34.08 -45.16
N SER A 31 6.33 33.76 -45.07
CA SER A 31 5.13 34.22 -44.34
C SER A 31 3.95 33.41 -44.91
N LYS A 32 3.14 32.73 -44.07
CA LYS A 32 1.68 32.41 -44.20
C LYS A 32 1.22 31.59 -45.45
N SER A 33 0.22 30.69 -45.48
CA SER A 33 -1.01 30.49 -44.69
C SER A 33 -1.67 29.11 -44.92
N LYS A 34 -2.36 28.62 -43.88
CA LYS A 34 -3.68 27.91 -43.81
C LYS A 34 -4.26 27.12 -45.02
N ARG A 35 -4.64 25.85 -44.77
CA ARG A 35 -6.00 25.21 -44.93
C ARG A 35 -5.85 23.67 -44.73
N GLU A 36 -6.34 23.07 -43.64
CA GLU A 36 -7.68 22.47 -43.41
C GLU A 36 -8.09 21.28 -44.30
N LYS A 37 -8.48 20.17 -43.64
CA LYS A 37 -9.29 19.00 -44.08
C LYS A 37 -8.64 18.04 -45.10
N ASN A 38 -8.59 16.70 -44.94
CA ASN A 38 -9.52 15.74 -44.35
C ASN A 38 -8.77 14.56 -43.70
N ARG A 39 -9.21 14.14 -42.52
CA ARG A 39 -8.88 12.85 -41.91
C ARG A 39 -10.13 11.99 -42.08
N ALA A 40 -10.10 11.05 -43.01
CA ALA A 40 -11.09 10.01 -43.16
C ALA A 40 -10.37 8.66 -43.12
N ASP A 41 -10.97 7.77 -42.34
CA ASP A 41 -10.87 6.31 -42.41
C ASP A 41 -9.56 5.65 -41.97
N LEU A 42 -9.54 5.24 -40.71
CA LEU A 42 -9.48 3.83 -40.34
C LEU A 42 -9.77 3.72 -38.82
N ILE A 43 -11.06 3.81 -38.47
CA ILE A 43 -11.58 3.29 -37.22
C ILE A 43 -12.06 1.88 -37.56
N GLU A 44 -11.26 0.87 -37.23
CA GLU A 44 -11.77 -0.48 -37.10
C GLU A 44 -11.83 -0.82 -35.61
N SER A 45 -13.06 -0.78 -35.14
CA SER A 45 -13.56 -1.22 -33.85
C SER A 45 -13.16 -2.66 -33.55
N LYS A 46 -12.33 -2.86 -32.52
CA LYS A 46 -12.39 -4.09 -31.71
C LYS A 46 -12.92 -3.72 -30.33
N SER A 47 -14.22 -4.00 -30.20
CA SER A 47 -14.99 -4.04 -28.98
C SER A 47 -14.37 -5.07 -28.04
N ASP A 48 -13.61 -4.60 -27.05
CA ASP A 48 -13.33 -5.40 -25.86
C ASP A 48 -14.39 -5.07 -24.81
N ASN A 49 -15.16 -6.10 -24.54
CA ASN A 49 -16.33 -6.19 -23.72
C ASN A 49 -16.02 -5.76 -22.28
N VAL A 50 -16.19 -4.47 -21.97
CA VAL A 50 -16.23 -3.98 -20.59
C VAL A 50 -17.51 -4.51 -19.99
N LYS A 51 -17.41 -5.68 -19.34
CA LYS A 51 -18.43 -6.11 -18.39
C LYS A 51 -18.53 -5.02 -17.33
N SER A 52 -19.65 -4.31 -17.35
CA SER A 52 -20.14 -3.47 -16.27
C SER A 52 -19.93 -4.26 -14.97
N GLN A 53 -18.98 -3.83 -14.12
CA GLN A 53 -18.90 -4.36 -12.77
C GLN A 53 -20.18 -3.88 -12.07
N GLU A 54 -21.11 -4.81 -11.87
CA GLU A 54 -22.24 -4.60 -10.97
C GLU A 54 -21.68 -4.12 -9.63
N VAL A 55 -22.22 -3.00 -9.14
CA VAL A 55 -21.90 -2.48 -7.81
C VAL A 55 -22.47 -3.49 -6.81
N GLN A 56 -21.66 -4.47 -6.41
CA GLN A 56 -22.03 -5.41 -5.38
C GLN A 56 -22.15 -4.65 -4.06
N ALA A 57 -23.33 -4.69 -3.46
CA ALA A 57 -23.58 -4.13 -2.14
C ALA A 57 -22.64 -4.78 -1.12
N ALA A 58 -22.15 -3.99 -0.18
CA ALA A 58 -21.28 -4.51 0.87
C ALA A 58 -22.04 -5.51 1.75
N PRO A 59 -21.46 -6.70 2.03
CA PRO A 59 -22.06 -7.65 2.98
C PRO A 59 -22.16 -7.03 4.37
N ALA A 60 -23.21 -7.36 5.12
CA ALA A 60 -23.45 -6.89 6.48
C ALA A 60 -22.31 -7.29 7.45
N ALA A 61 -22.08 -6.52 8.53
CA ALA A 61 -21.02 -6.78 9.50
C ALA A 61 -21.01 -8.23 10.01
N GLU A 62 -22.18 -8.80 10.31
CA GLU A 62 -22.31 -10.13 10.90
C GLU A 62 -21.81 -11.22 9.94
N GLN A 63 -22.04 -11.04 8.64
CA GLN A 63 -21.56 -11.96 7.60
C GLN A 63 -20.04 -11.86 7.45
N GLN A 64 -19.50 -10.64 7.46
CA GLN A 64 -18.07 -10.40 7.40
C GLN A 64 -17.35 -10.97 8.63
N PHE A 65 -17.94 -10.78 9.81
CA PHE A 65 -17.46 -11.32 11.07
C PHE A 65 -17.44 -12.84 11.06
N SER A 66 -18.57 -13.46 10.69
CA SER A 66 -18.69 -14.92 10.59
C SER A 66 -17.67 -15.52 9.61
N PHE A 67 -17.48 -14.87 8.46
CA PHE A 67 -16.46 -15.26 7.50
C PHE A 67 -15.05 -15.17 8.11
N PHE A 68 -14.72 -14.05 8.77
CA PHE A 68 -13.42 -13.86 9.40
C PHE A 68 -13.14 -14.92 10.47
N VAL A 69 -14.11 -15.17 11.36
CA VAL A 69 -14.04 -16.19 12.41
C VAL A 69 -13.78 -17.57 11.80
N HIS A 70 -14.54 -17.95 10.77
CA HIS A 70 -14.36 -19.23 10.09
C HIS A 70 -12.96 -19.36 9.50
N GLN A 71 -12.47 -18.32 8.84
CA GLN A 71 -11.12 -18.31 8.27
C GLN A 71 -10.03 -18.42 9.36
N PHE A 72 -10.23 -17.76 10.50
CA PHE A 72 -9.32 -17.84 11.65
C PHE A 72 -9.29 -19.26 12.23
N GLN A 73 -10.45 -19.85 12.52
CA GLN A 73 -10.58 -21.19 13.08
C GLN A 73 -9.98 -22.26 12.15
N SER A 74 -10.33 -22.19 10.86
CA SER A 74 -9.85 -23.15 9.84
C SER A 74 -8.34 -23.07 9.64
N ALA A 75 -7.79 -21.86 9.48
CA ALA A 75 -6.36 -21.71 9.22
C ALA A 75 -5.49 -22.04 10.45
N ASN A 76 -5.99 -21.77 11.65
CA ASN A 76 -5.25 -22.03 12.89
C ASN A 76 -5.58 -23.37 13.54
N LYS A 77 -6.55 -24.12 12.99
CA LYS A 77 -7.04 -25.40 13.53
C LYS A 77 -7.50 -25.29 14.99
N VAL A 78 -8.19 -24.20 15.30
CA VAL A 78 -8.75 -23.91 16.63
C VAL A 78 -10.27 -23.82 16.52
N GLN A 79 -10.97 -24.07 17.62
CA GLN A 79 -12.37 -23.72 17.78
C GLN A 79 -12.49 -22.72 18.91
N LEU A 80 -13.10 -21.58 18.61
CA LEU A 80 -13.36 -20.55 19.61
C LEU A 80 -14.59 -20.95 20.42
N SER A 81 -14.50 -20.80 21.74
CA SER A 81 -15.61 -20.94 22.66
C SER A 81 -16.64 -19.81 22.47
N SER A 82 -17.85 -20.01 22.99
CA SER A 82 -18.88 -18.96 23.00
C SER A 82 -18.39 -17.68 23.68
N LEU A 83 -17.63 -17.80 24.78
CA LEU A 83 -17.09 -16.65 25.50
C LEU A 83 -16.06 -15.86 24.68
N GLU A 84 -15.21 -16.54 23.90
CA GLU A 84 -14.24 -15.88 23.02
C GLU A 84 -14.94 -15.19 21.85
N LEU A 85 -15.99 -15.82 21.29
CA LEU A 85 -16.83 -15.19 20.26
C LEU A 85 -17.56 -13.96 20.80
N ASP A 86 -18.13 -14.05 22.01
CA ASP A 86 -18.77 -12.94 22.71
C ASP A 86 -17.78 -11.82 23.08
N SER A 87 -16.49 -12.15 23.22
CA SER A 87 -15.43 -11.15 23.42
C SER A 87 -15.04 -10.44 22.11
N MET A 88 -15.28 -11.08 20.95
CA MET A 88 -15.04 -10.51 19.62
C MET A 88 -16.27 -9.82 19.01
N LYS A 89 -17.26 -9.42 19.82
CA LYS A 89 -18.55 -8.77 19.45
C LYS A 89 -18.53 -7.86 18.22
N ASP A 90 -19.74 -7.67 17.66
CA ASP A 90 -20.12 -6.93 16.43
C ASP A 90 -19.39 -5.60 16.16
N THR A 91 -18.84 -4.93 17.18
CA THR A 91 -18.03 -3.72 17.03
C THR A 91 -16.65 -3.93 16.38
N CYS A 92 -16.20 -5.18 16.28
CA CYS A 92 -14.88 -5.50 15.75
C CYS A 92 -14.78 -5.34 14.23
N ILE A 93 -15.91 -5.38 13.51
CA ILE A 93 -15.97 -5.14 12.07
C ILE A 93 -16.43 -3.72 11.77
N VAL A 94 -15.68 -3.02 10.94
CA VAL A 94 -16.08 -1.75 10.36
C VAL A 94 -16.96 -2.02 9.15
N GLU A 95 -18.23 -1.60 9.23
CA GLU A 95 -19.13 -1.64 8.09
C GLU A 95 -18.72 -0.61 7.03
N LEU A 96 -18.59 -1.09 5.80
CA LEU A 96 -18.48 -0.23 4.63
C LEU A 96 -19.88 0.28 4.28
N SER A 97 -19.99 1.58 3.99
CA SER A 97 -21.26 2.22 3.64
C SER A 97 -21.91 1.55 2.43
N GLN A 98 -23.12 1.02 2.58
CA GLN A 98 -23.83 0.37 1.47
C GLN A 98 -24.17 1.34 0.33
N ASP A 99 -24.27 2.63 0.64
CA ASP A 99 -24.56 3.70 -0.34
C ASP A 99 -23.36 4.07 -1.25
N MET A 100 -22.19 3.51 -0.98
CA MET A 100 -20.95 3.85 -1.68
C MET A 100 -20.42 2.59 -2.37
N GLY A 101 -19.94 2.73 -3.61
CA GLY A 101 -19.31 1.63 -4.33
C GLY A 101 -18.15 1.01 -3.54
N GLN A 102 -17.84 -0.26 -3.80
CA GLN A 102 -16.65 -0.94 -3.25
C GLN A 102 -15.42 -0.77 -4.15
N ASP A 103 -15.38 0.24 -5.00
CA ASP A 103 -14.20 0.55 -5.79
C ASP A 103 -13.07 1.15 -4.93
N VAL A 104 -11.89 1.27 -5.50
CA VAL A 104 -10.72 1.78 -4.77
C VAL A 104 -10.86 3.27 -4.46
N GLU A 105 -11.58 4.04 -5.28
CA GLU A 105 -11.68 5.50 -5.14
C GLU A 105 -12.59 5.90 -3.97
N SER A 106 -13.57 5.06 -3.65
CA SER A 106 -14.48 5.25 -2.50
C SER A 106 -13.85 4.91 -1.14
N LEU A 107 -12.76 4.11 -1.09
CA LEU A 107 -12.11 3.66 0.15
C LEU A 107 -11.78 4.80 1.12
N GLY A 108 -11.30 5.93 0.60
CA GLY A 108 -11.00 7.09 1.41
C GLY A 108 -12.23 7.65 2.12
N ASN A 109 -13.41 7.60 1.49
CA ASN A 109 -14.66 8.07 2.08
C ASN A 109 -15.22 7.07 3.09
N HIS A 110 -15.16 5.77 2.79
CA HIS A 110 -15.48 4.72 3.76
C HIS A 110 -14.68 4.88 5.06
N MET A 111 -13.37 5.12 4.95
CA MET A 111 -12.54 5.31 6.13
C MET A 111 -12.83 6.64 6.85
N LYS A 112 -13.22 7.71 6.15
CA LYS A 112 -13.69 8.93 6.85
C LYS A 112 -14.93 8.66 7.69
N ALA A 113 -15.89 7.89 7.16
CA ALA A 113 -17.09 7.50 7.90
C ALA A 113 -16.72 6.64 9.12
N ALA A 114 -15.85 5.64 8.93
CA ALA A 114 -15.41 4.74 9.99
C ALA A 114 -14.67 5.43 11.16
N PHE A 115 -13.92 6.49 10.86
CA PHE A 115 -13.20 7.30 11.86
C PHE A 115 -14.04 8.47 12.42
N GLY A 116 -15.25 8.68 11.90
CA GLY A 116 -16.17 9.71 12.38
C GLY A 116 -15.59 11.13 12.38
N PRO A 117 -16.01 12.02 13.30
CA PRO A 117 -15.55 13.41 13.36
C PRO A 117 -14.03 13.57 13.48
N SER A 118 -13.33 12.58 14.06
CA SER A 118 -11.88 12.55 14.26
C SER A 118 -11.06 12.14 13.03
N TRP A 119 -11.68 11.90 11.86
CA TRP A 119 -10.96 11.41 10.68
C TRP A 119 -9.82 12.33 10.23
N LYS A 120 -9.98 13.65 10.33
CA LYS A 120 -8.94 14.61 9.90
C LYS A 120 -7.67 14.48 10.75
N GLU A 121 -7.83 14.43 12.06
CA GLU A 121 -6.73 14.29 13.01
C GLU A 121 -6.04 12.92 12.86
N SER A 122 -6.83 11.86 12.70
CA SER A 122 -6.31 10.50 12.64
C SER A 122 -5.60 10.19 11.32
N LEU A 123 -6.16 10.67 10.19
CA LEU A 123 -5.75 10.26 8.85
C LEU A 123 -4.94 11.32 8.08
N CYS A 124 -5.05 12.61 8.41
CA CYS A 124 -4.44 13.69 7.63
C CYS A 124 -3.42 14.55 8.38
N GLU A 125 -3.43 14.53 9.72
CA GLU A 125 -2.55 15.38 10.54
C GLU A 125 -1.06 15.20 10.19
N LYS A 126 -0.33 16.30 10.02
CA LYS A 126 1.07 16.28 9.57
C LYS A 126 2.04 16.21 10.72
N GLN A 127 1.70 16.89 11.81
CA GLN A 127 2.67 17.17 12.86
C GLN A 127 2.81 15.97 13.79
N LEU A 128 4.07 15.61 14.05
CA LEU A 128 4.41 14.86 15.26
C LEU A 128 4.28 15.86 16.42
N LEU A 129 3.31 15.61 17.28
CA LEU A 129 3.20 16.31 18.55
C LEU A 129 3.86 15.41 19.59
N GLU A 130 5.06 15.79 20.00
CA GLU A 130 5.87 15.05 20.97
C GLU A 130 5.06 14.83 22.26
N GLY A 131 5.04 13.60 22.75
CA GLY A 131 4.23 13.19 23.92
C GLY A 131 2.74 12.99 23.66
N LYS A 132 2.21 13.30 22.46
CA LYS A 132 0.81 12.99 22.07
C LYS A 132 0.70 11.87 21.06
N VAL A 133 1.63 11.80 20.11
CA VAL A 133 1.62 10.78 19.05
C VAL A 133 3.00 10.21 18.85
N ASP A 134 3.10 8.90 19.04
CA ASP A 134 4.33 8.16 18.79
C ASP A 134 4.66 8.15 17.28
N PRO A 135 5.95 8.28 16.92
CA PRO A 135 6.40 8.07 15.55
C PRO A 135 6.07 6.65 15.08
N GLY A 136 5.94 6.49 13.76
CA GLY A 136 5.80 5.15 13.17
C GLY A 136 4.52 4.41 13.54
N SER A 137 3.53 5.09 14.14
CA SER A 137 2.31 4.47 14.66
C SER A 137 1.08 4.89 13.82
N PRO A 138 0.73 4.14 12.76
CA PRO A 138 -0.41 4.46 11.90
C PRO A 138 -1.75 4.34 12.65
N ALA A 139 -2.73 5.14 12.23
CA ALA A 139 -4.13 4.97 12.65
C ALA A 139 -4.86 3.95 11.76
N LEU A 140 -4.47 3.86 10.48
CA LEU A 140 -5.00 2.91 9.50
C LEU A 140 -3.87 2.07 8.90
N LEU A 141 -3.99 0.75 9.01
CA LEU A 141 -3.08 -0.21 8.40
C LEU A 141 -3.80 -1.03 7.32
N ILE A 142 -3.33 -0.97 6.08
CA ILE A 142 -3.88 -1.73 4.95
C ILE A 142 -2.99 -2.94 4.68
N ILE A 143 -3.55 -4.14 4.79
CA ILE A 143 -2.84 -5.41 4.57
C ILE A 143 -3.36 -6.04 3.29
N SER A 144 -2.45 -6.36 2.37
CA SER A 144 -2.77 -6.94 1.07
C SER A 144 -1.80 -8.06 0.70
N SER A 145 -2.21 -8.89 -0.25
CA SER A 145 -1.44 -10.06 -0.66
C SER A 145 -0.16 -9.73 -1.44
N SER A 146 -0.01 -8.51 -1.95
CA SER A 146 1.16 -8.12 -2.75
C SER A 146 1.46 -6.62 -2.71
N ALA A 147 2.71 -6.27 -3.01
CA ALA A 147 3.15 -4.88 -3.14
C ALA A 147 2.36 -4.09 -4.20
N LEU A 148 2.04 -4.72 -5.33
CA LEU A 148 1.27 -4.06 -6.40
C LEU A 148 -0.13 -3.69 -5.90
N ARG A 149 -0.78 -4.62 -5.20
CA ARG A 149 -2.12 -4.43 -4.67
C ARG A 149 -2.15 -3.39 -3.54
N SER A 150 -1.17 -3.41 -2.65
CA SER A 150 -0.95 -2.36 -1.65
C SER A 150 -0.89 -0.95 -2.30
N ILE A 151 -0.12 -0.80 -3.38
CA ILE A 151 -0.02 0.48 -4.11
C ILE A 151 -1.35 0.87 -4.75
N GLN A 152 -2.11 -0.10 -5.30
CA GLN A 152 -3.43 0.15 -5.87
C GLN A 152 -4.39 0.69 -4.81
N LEU A 153 -4.50 0.02 -3.66
CA LEU A 153 -5.38 0.44 -2.56
C LEU A 153 -5.04 1.84 -2.06
N LEU A 154 -3.75 2.17 -1.93
CA LEU A 154 -3.30 3.50 -1.54
C LEU A 154 -3.77 4.62 -2.49
N LYS A 155 -4.14 4.33 -3.74
CA LYS A 155 -4.71 5.34 -4.65
C LYS A 155 -6.03 5.92 -4.11
N GLY A 156 -6.83 5.11 -3.43
CA GLY A 156 -8.07 5.54 -2.76
C GLY A 156 -7.87 6.55 -1.63
N PHE A 157 -6.64 6.61 -1.11
CA PHE A 157 -6.27 7.46 0.02
C PHE A 157 -5.48 8.71 -0.39
N ARG A 158 -5.31 8.99 -1.70
CA ARG A 158 -4.54 10.14 -2.19
C ARG A 158 -5.04 11.48 -1.65
N SER A 159 -6.35 11.63 -1.45
CA SER A 159 -6.93 12.85 -0.88
C SER A 159 -6.57 13.06 0.58
N LEU A 160 -6.30 11.97 1.33
CA LEU A 160 -5.99 11.98 2.75
C LEU A 160 -4.49 12.04 3.04
N THR A 161 -3.67 11.71 2.05
CA THR A 161 -2.20 11.53 2.19
C THR A 161 -1.39 12.62 1.51
N ARG A 162 -2.01 13.75 1.16
CA ARG A 162 -1.33 14.92 0.56
C ARG A 162 -0.25 15.50 1.47
N ASP A 163 -0.53 15.39 2.75
CA ASP A 163 0.07 16.17 3.81
C ASP A 163 0.98 15.29 4.68
N CYS A 164 0.51 14.10 5.01
CA CYS A 164 1.29 13.00 5.56
C CYS A 164 1.26 11.85 4.56
N HIS A 165 2.38 11.58 3.89
CA HIS A 165 2.46 10.53 2.87
C HIS A 165 2.28 9.15 3.50
N ALA A 166 1.50 8.29 2.85
CA ALA A 166 1.36 6.91 3.30
C ALA A 166 2.68 6.14 3.19
N VAL A 167 2.97 5.33 4.20
CA VAL A 167 4.17 4.50 4.23
C VAL A 167 3.89 3.14 3.59
N LYS A 168 4.81 2.70 2.72
CA LYS A 168 4.74 1.42 2.02
C LYS A 168 5.57 0.39 2.76
N LEU A 169 4.94 -0.67 3.25
CA LEU A 169 5.53 -1.72 4.09
C LEU A 169 5.63 -3.03 3.30
N PHE A 170 6.42 -3.05 2.23
CA PHE A 170 6.73 -4.26 1.45
C PHE A 170 8.17 -4.22 0.92
N SER A 171 8.71 -5.38 0.51
CA SER A 171 10.11 -5.54 0.11
C SER A 171 10.47 -5.01 -1.28
N LYS A 172 9.48 -4.92 -2.16
CA LYS A 172 9.69 -4.59 -3.56
C LYS A 172 10.27 -3.18 -3.70
N HIS A 173 11.55 -3.10 -4.08
CA HIS A 173 12.32 -1.87 -4.26
C HIS A 173 12.50 -0.99 -3.01
N MET A 174 12.38 -1.55 -1.81
CA MET A 174 12.57 -0.79 -0.56
C MET A 174 13.21 -1.67 0.51
N LYS A 175 14.38 -1.24 1.00
CA LYS A 175 15.08 -1.93 2.09
C LYS A 175 14.37 -1.69 3.43
N VAL A 176 14.65 -2.55 4.41
CA VAL A 176 14.01 -2.42 5.73
C VAL A 176 14.51 -1.15 6.42
N GLU A 177 15.79 -0.84 6.29
CA GLU A 177 16.44 0.32 6.92
C GLU A 177 15.90 1.66 6.39
N GLU A 178 15.53 1.69 5.11
CA GLU A 178 14.86 2.83 4.48
C GLU A 178 13.45 3.03 5.08
N GLN A 179 12.69 1.95 5.28
CA GLN A 179 11.39 2.02 5.93
C GLN A 179 11.49 2.42 7.40
N VAL A 180 12.46 1.88 8.14
CA VAL A 180 12.74 2.29 9.52
C VAL A 180 12.98 3.81 9.57
N SER A 181 13.73 4.36 8.61
CA SER A 181 13.97 5.80 8.54
C SER A 181 12.68 6.60 8.26
N MET A 182 11.78 6.10 7.41
CA MET A 182 10.47 6.72 7.17
C MET A 182 9.58 6.69 8.43
N LEU A 183 9.62 5.58 9.17
CA LEU A 183 8.81 5.34 10.37
C LEU A 183 9.27 6.18 11.59
N LYS A 184 10.40 6.88 11.53
CA LYS A 184 10.77 7.89 12.53
C LYS A 184 9.87 9.13 12.52
N ASN A 185 9.03 9.30 11.49
CA ASN A 185 8.13 10.44 11.32
C ASN A 185 6.68 10.09 11.68
N ARG A 186 5.79 11.08 11.60
CA ARG A 186 4.33 10.88 11.69
C ARG A 186 3.89 9.92 10.61
N VAL A 187 3.16 8.88 11.00
CA VAL A 187 2.47 7.98 10.08
C VAL A 187 0.99 7.97 10.45
N ASN A 188 0.15 8.26 9.48
CA ASN A 188 -1.31 8.13 9.65
C ASN A 188 -1.83 6.87 8.96
N ILE A 189 -1.35 6.62 7.74
CA ILE A 189 -1.76 5.49 6.90
C ILE A 189 -0.51 4.73 6.48
N ALA A 190 -0.54 3.41 6.66
CA ALA A 190 0.48 2.52 6.12
C ALA A 190 -0.17 1.38 5.35
N SER A 191 0.50 0.88 4.32
CA SER A 191 0.02 -0.26 3.54
C SER A 191 1.15 -1.22 3.18
N GLY A 192 0.91 -2.51 3.29
CA GLY A 192 1.97 -3.50 3.10
C GLY A 192 1.53 -4.95 2.94
N THR A 193 2.55 -5.82 2.99
CA THR A 193 2.39 -7.28 3.01
C THR A 193 2.63 -7.81 4.42
N PRO A 194 2.00 -8.93 4.83
CA PRO A 194 2.11 -9.47 6.18
C PRO A 194 3.55 -9.64 6.69
N SER A 195 4.41 -10.34 5.92
CA SER A 195 5.82 -10.56 6.28
C SER A 195 6.57 -9.27 6.62
N ARG A 196 6.38 -8.19 5.84
CA ARG A 196 7.13 -6.95 6.06
C ARG A 196 6.57 -6.14 7.22
N ILE A 197 5.25 -6.12 7.38
CA ILE A 197 4.58 -5.50 8.54
C ILE A 197 5.09 -6.16 9.81
N LYS A 198 5.03 -7.49 9.88
CA LYS A 198 5.51 -8.26 11.03
C LYS A 198 6.97 -7.94 11.34
N LYS A 199 7.85 -7.99 10.33
CA LYS A 199 9.27 -7.67 10.51
C LYS A 199 9.52 -6.27 11.07
N LEU A 200 8.73 -5.27 10.66
CA LEU A 200 8.88 -3.89 11.16
C LEU A 200 8.34 -3.72 12.58
N ILE A 201 7.34 -4.49 12.98
CA ILE A 201 6.86 -4.56 14.37
C ILE A 201 7.88 -5.29 15.25
N ASP A 202 8.41 -6.43 14.78
CA ASP A 202 9.39 -7.26 15.53
C ASP A 202 10.66 -6.47 15.89
N ILE A 203 11.07 -5.51 15.06
CA ILE A 203 12.24 -4.63 15.31
C ILE A 203 11.84 -3.30 15.94
N GLU A 204 10.60 -3.18 16.42
CA GLU A 204 10.05 -2.00 17.11
C GLU A 204 10.04 -0.71 16.27
N ALA A 205 10.13 -0.83 14.94
CA ALA A 205 10.10 0.33 14.04
C ALA A 205 8.67 0.76 13.69
N LEU A 206 7.73 -0.19 13.60
CA LEU A 206 6.31 0.08 13.38
C LEU A 206 5.56 -0.08 14.69
N GLY A 207 5.11 1.03 15.26
CA GLY A 207 4.28 1.05 16.46
C GLY A 207 2.81 0.77 16.14
N LEU A 208 2.06 0.30 17.13
CA LEU A 208 0.63 0.01 17.03
C LEU A 208 -0.22 0.85 17.99
N SER A 209 0.38 1.78 18.75
CA SER A 209 -0.29 2.50 19.84
C SER A 209 -1.56 3.22 19.39
N ARG A 210 -1.56 3.78 18.18
CA ARG A 210 -2.68 4.50 17.56
C ARG A 210 -3.54 3.67 16.60
N LEU A 211 -3.21 2.40 16.40
CA LEU A 211 -3.87 1.60 15.37
C LEU A 211 -5.33 1.36 15.73
N ALA A 212 -6.23 2.00 14.98
CA ALA A 212 -7.67 1.94 15.20
C ALA A 212 -8.37 1.04 14.18
N VAL A 213 -7.88 1.00 12.93
CA VAL A 213 -8.49 0.19 11.85
C VAL A 213 -7.42 -0.57 11.07
N ILE A 214 -7.66 -1.87 10.87
CA ILE A 214 -6.91 -2.71 9.92
C ILE A 214 -7.82 -3.04 8.75
N LEU A 215 -7.45 -2.58 7.55
CA LEU A 215 -8.14 -2.92 6.32
C LEU A 215 -7.50 -4.16 5.68
N LEU A 216 -8.27 -5.25 5.60
CA LEU A 216 -7.87 -6.53 5.02
C LEU A 216 -8.39 -6.64 3.59
N ASP A 217 -7.49 -6.70 2.62
CA ASP A 217 -7.85 -6.91 1.21
C ASP A 217 -8.16 -8.39 0.94
N ILE A 218 -9.45 -8.72 0.97
CA ILE A 218 -9.97 -10.07 0.69
C ILE A 218 -10.31 -10.26 -0.79
N HIS A 219 -10.07 -9.25 -1.64
CA HIS A 219 -10.31 -9.34 -3.07
C HIS A 219 -9.46 -10.47 -3.69
N PRO A 220 -10.05 -11.39 -4.47
CA PRO A 220 -9.32 -12.45 -5.11
C PRO A 220 -8.43 -11.91 -6.24
N ASP A 221 -7.25 -12.47 -6.40
CA ASP A 221 -6.38 -12.24 -7.54
C ASP A 221 -6.90 -12.94 -8.80
N VAL A 222 -6.19 -12.80 -9.91
CA VAL A 222 -6.54 -13.43 -11.20
C VAL A 222 -6.58 -14.97 -11.16
N LYS A 223 -6.09 -15.59 -10.08
CA LYS A 223 -6.11 -17.04 -9.84
C LYS A 223 -7.13 -17.45 -8.78
N GLY A 224 -7.93 -16.51 -8.27
CA GLY A 224 -8.93 -16.76 -7.23
C GLY A 224 -8.37 -16.73 -5.80
N TYR A 225 -7.10 -16.36 -5.58
CA TYR A 225 -6.52 -16.30 -4.24
C TYR A 225 -6.59 -14.90 -3.65
N SER A 226 -6.95 -14.79 -2.38
CA SER A 226 -6.93 -13.55 -1.61
C SER A 226 -5.87 -13.59 -0.51
N LEU A 227 -5.76 -12.51 0.28
CA LEU A 227 -4.90 -12.44 1.47
C LEU A 227 -5.10 -13.65 2.40
N LEU A 228 -6.33 -14.15 2.54
CA LEU A 228 -6.69 -15.21 3.48
C LEU A 228 -6.70 -16.62 2.85
N THR A 229 -6.44 -16.75 1.55
CA THR A 229 -6.51 -18.05 0.86
C THR A 229 -5.21 -18.44 0.14
N LEU A 230 -4.35 -17.50 -0.22
CA LEU A 230 -3.02 -17.80 -0.78
C LEU A 230 -2.12 -18.40 0.32
N PRO A 231 -1.73 -19.70 0.28
CA PRO A 231 -1.24 -20.41 1.47
C PRO A 231 -0.10 -19.73 2.22
N GLN A 232 0.99 -19.37 1.53
CA GLN A 232 2.14 -18.72 2.17
C GLN A 232 1.76 -17.38 2.83
N ILE A 233 1.03 -16.55 2.09
CA ILE A 233 0.65 -15.20 2.55
C ILE A 233 -0.39 -15.27 3.66
N ARG A 234 -1.32 -16.22 3.56
CA ARG A 234 -2.30 -16.53 4.59
C ARG A 234 -1.62 -16.91 5.90
N ASP A 235 -0.63 -17.80 5.83
CA ASP A 235 0.08 -18.27 7.02
C ASP A 235 0.89 -17.13 7.66
N GLU A 236 1.55 -16.30 6.86
CA GLU A 236 2.20 -15.06 7.33
C GLU A 236 1.21 -14.07 7.96
N PHE A 237 0.01 -13.93 7.39
CA PHE A 237 -1.04 -13.07 7.93
C PHE A 237 -1.53 -13.56 9.29
N TRP A 238 -1.83 -14.85 9.44
CA TRP A 238 -2.31 -15.38 10.70
C TRP A 238 -1.24 -15.38 11.79
N ASP A 239 0.02 -15.57 11.42
CA ASP A 239 1.15 -15.38 12.34
C ASP A 239 1.24 -13.91 12.82
N LEU A 240 1.16 -12.94 11.90
CA LEU A 240 1.07 -11.51 12.26
C LEU A 240 -0.14 -11.22 13.15
N TYR A 241 -1.32 -11.71 12.79
CA TYR A 241 -2.56 -11.46 13.53
C TYR A 241 -2.51 -11.99 14.96
N LYS A 242 -2.09 -13.24 15.15
CA LYS A 242 -2.01 -13.87 16.48
C LYS A 242 -1.04 -13.15 17.40
N ASN A 243 0.12 -12.78 16.88
CA ASN A 243 1.17 -12.17 17.69
C ASN A 243 0.87 -10.72 18.06
N TYR A 244 0.15 -9.96 17.21
CA TYR A 244 0.08 -8.51 17.35
C TYR A 244 -1.33 -7.89 17.34
N PHE A 245 -2.31 -8.53 16.70
CA PHE A 245 -3.62 -7.91 16.48
C PHE A 245 -4.74 -8.56 17.29
N HIS A 246 -4.67 -9.86 17.57
CA HIS A 246 -5.76 -10.60 18.18
C HIS A 246 -6.19 -10.01 19.53
N GLN A 247 -5.21 -9.75 20.42
CA GLN A 247 -5.52 -9.17 21.73
C GLN A 247 -6.08 -7.75 21.64
N ARG A 248 -5.58 -6.94 20.70
CA ARG A 248 -6.06 -5.56 20.49
C ARG A 248 -7.49 -5.56 19.94
N LEU A 249 -7.84 -6.56 19.13
CA LEU A 249 -9.20 -6.76 18.64
C LEU A 249 -10.15 -7.12 19.78
N LEU A 250 -9.74 -8.04 20.67
CA LEU A 250 -10.53 -8.44 21.84
C LEU A 250 -10.74 -7.29 22.83
N GLN A 251 -9.77 -6.38 22.95
CA GLN A 251 -9.85 -5.21 23.82
C GLN A 251 -10.70 -4.08 23.21
N GLY A 252 -11.02 -4.14 21.91
CA GLY A 252 -11.75 -3.08 21.21
C GLY A 252 -10.87 -1.89 20.77
N ASP A 253 -9.56 -1.95 20.99
CA ASP A 253 -8.61 -0.90 20.58
C ASP A 253 -8.47 -0.79 19.06
N THR A 254 -8.70 -1.91 18.36
CA THR A 254 -8.54 -2.01 16.92
C THR A 254 -9.73 -2.74 16.31
N ARG A 255 -10.20 -2.27 15.15
CA ARG A 255 -11.28 -2.88 14.37
C ARG A 255 -10.75 -3.37 13.01
N LEU A 256 -11.41 -4.36 12.43
CA LEU A 256 -11.12 -4.91 11.10
C LEU A 256 -12.10 -4.35 10.06
N CYS A 257 -11.61 -4.06 8.87
CA CYS A 257 -12.41 -3.71 7.71
C CYS A 257 -12.09 -4.70 6.60
N LEU A 258 -13.05 -5.54 6.20
CA LEU A 258 -12.86 -6.49 5.11
C LEU A 258 -13.20 -5.80 3.78
N TYR A 259 -12.22 -5.71 2.89
CA TYR A 259 -12.39 -5.06 1.59
C TYR A 259 -12.33 -6.07 0.44
N GLY A 260 -13.45 -6.18 -0.28
CA GLY A 260 -13.65 -7.11 -1.39
C GLY A 260 -14.88 -7.98 -1.19
N PRO A 261 -15.28 -8.75 -2.23
CA PRO A 261 -16.43 -9.62 -2.14
C PRO A 261 -16.15 -10.76 -1.16
N LEU A 262 -17.15 -11.12 -0.35
CA LEU A 262 -17.09 -12.37 0.41
C LEU A 262 -17.17 -13.54 -0.57
N PRO A 263 -16.30 -14.57 -0.44
CA PRO A 263 -16.42 -15.76 -1.27
C PRO A 263 -17.77 -16.43 -1.02
N SER A 264 -18.61 -16.50 -2.04
CA SER A 264 -19.76 -17.41 -2.06
C SER A 264 -19.21 -18.84 -2.02
N GLY A 265 -19.73 -19.67 -1.10
CA GLY A 265 -19.13 -20.93 -0.63
C GLY A 265 -18.95 -22.08 -1.63
N THR A 266 -18.69 -21.83 -2.92
CA THR A 266 -18.61 -22.86 -3.97
C THR A 266 -17.34 -22.83 -4.83
N GLU A 267 -16.34 -21.98 -4.59
CA GLU A 267 -15.14 -21.93 -5.43
C GLU A 267 -13.84 -22.33 -4.72
N PHE A 268 -13.76 -23.58 -4.28
CA PHE A 268 -12.48 -24.25 -4.07
C PHE A 268 -12.37 -25.48 -4.97
N SER A 269 -12.34 -25.28 -6.29
CA SER A 269 -11.78 -26.29 -7.20
C SER A 269 -10.31 -25.97 -7.46
N GLY A 270 -9.45 -26.42 -6.54
CA GLY A 270 -8.03 -26.56 -6.84
C GLY A 270 -7.90 -27.48 -8.06
N ARG A 271 -7.52 -26.93 -9.22
CA ARG A 271 -7.18 -27.72 -10.41
C ARG A 271 -6.04 -28.68 -10.05
N LYS A 272 -6.39 -29.93 -9.70
CA LYS A 272 -5.43 -31.04 -9.68
C LYS A 272 -4.87 -31.17 -11.10
N ARG A 273 -3.59 -30.85 -11.28
CA ARG A 273 -2.83 -31.23 -12.47
C ARG A 273 -2.90 -32.75 -12.60
N LYS A 274 -3.63 -33.24 -13.62
CA LYS A 274 -3.50 -34.63 -14.08
C LYS A 274 -2.04 -34.85 -14.49
N ARG A 275 -1.32 -35.69 -13.75
CA ARG A 275 -0.08 -36.30 -14.24
C ARG A 275 -0.52 -37.29 -15.32
N GLY A 276 -0.08 -37.06 -16.55
CA GLY A 276 -0.26 -38.04 -17.63
C GLY A 276 0.52 -39.30 -17.27
N ALA A 277 -0.19 -40.42 -17.21
CA ALA A 277 0.42 -41.72 -17.36
C ALA A 277 0.62 -41.92 -18.87
N THR A 278 1.88 -41.96 -19.29
CA THR A 278 2.31 -42.66 -20.49
C THR A 278 2.24 -44.15 -20.17
N GLU A 279 1.37 -44.89 -20.85
CA GLU A 279 1.46 -46.34 -20.96
C GLU A 279 2.28 -46.66 -22.21
N ASP A 280 3.28 -47.52 -22.03
CA ASP A 280 3.98 -48.28 -23.08
C ASP A 280 3.10 -49.43 -23.60
#